data_AF-A0A086MLP0-F1
#
_entry.id   AF-A0A086MLP0-F1
#
_cell.length_a   1.000
_cell.length_b   1.000
_cell.length_c   1.000
_cell.angle_alpha   90.00
_cell.angle_beta   90.00
_cell.angle_gamma   90.00
#
_symmetry.space_group_name_H-M   'P 1'
#
loop_
_entity.id
_entity.type
_entity.pdbx_description
1 polymer ?
#
loop_
_entity_poly.entity_id
_entity_poly.type
_entity_poly.pdbx_seq_one_letter_code
_entity_poly.pdbx_strand_id
1 'polypeptide(L)'
;MNDNDVLLDESPNLSSLKQAALSYVTEAFAEAELDGLDGDCMAQAALFAAFTELVATYGEEAVAEYAATLPDKIRSGAFSMAMTLKH
;
A
#
# COMPACT_ATOMS: atom_id res chain seq x y z
N MET A 1 23.79 24.66 9.76
CA MET A 1 22.32 24.77 9.88
C MET A 1 21.73 24.86 8.50
N ASN A 2 21.60 23.71 7.86
CA ASN A 2 20.56 23.43 6.88
C ASN A 2 20.20 21.97 7.12
N ASP A 3 19.53 21.75 8.24
CA ASP A 3 19.13 20.45 8.77
C ASP A 3 17.87 19.99 8.03
N ASN A 4 17.99 19.75 6.72
CA ASN A 4 16.90 19.21 5.93
C ASN A 4 17.34 18.12 4.93
N ASP A 5 18.43 17.42 5.25
CA ASP A 5 18.63 16.05 4.80
C ASP A 5 17.96 15.13 5.82
N VAL A 6 16.62 15.13 5.86
CA VAL A 6 15.90 13.93 6.29
C VAL A 6 16.11 12.92 5.16
N LEU A 7 17.30 12.34 5.13
CA LEU A 7 17.50 11.02 4.56
C LEU A 7 16.44 10.17 5.24
N LEU A 8 15.40 9.81 4.48
CA LEU A 8 14.56 8.69 4.80
C LEU A 8 15.54 7.52 4.92
N ASP A 9 15.96 7.25 6.15
CA ASP A 9 16.83 6.14 6.47
C ASP A 9 16.03 4.90 6.08
N GLU A 10 16.25 4.42 4.85
CA GLU A 10 15.82 3.12 4.35
C GLU A 10 16.59 2.04 5.12
N SER A 11 16.46 2.05 6.44
CA SER A 11 16.95 1.01 7.30
C SER A 11 16.27 -0.29 6.85
N PRO A 12 17.03 -1.38 6.69
CA PRO A 12 16.49 -2.68 6.26
C PRO A 12 15.39 -3.21 7.19
N ASN A 13 15.23 -2.62 8.36
CA ASN A 13 14.13 -2.90 9.28
C ASN A 13 12.77 -2.37 8.76
N LEU A 14 12.71 -1.15 8.20
CA LEU A 14 11.45 -0.58 7.72
C LEU A 14 10.90 -1.32 6.48
N SER A 15 11.78 -1.78 5.59
CA SER A 15 11.38 -2.62 4.45
C SER A 15 10.88 -3.98 4.94
N SER A 16 11.51 -4.58 5.95
CA SER A 16 11.07 -5.84 6.56
C SER A 16 9.70 -5.71 7.26
N LEU A 17 9.45 -4.59 7.94
CA LEU A 17 8.16 -4.32 8.58
C LEU A 17 7.05 -4.10 7.55
N LYS A 18 7.33 -3.34 6.49
CA LYS A 18 6.39 -3.17 5.36
C LYS A 18 6.06 -4.49 4.69
N GLN A 19 7.07 -5.35 4.49
CA GLN A 19 6.88 -6.69 3.93
C GLN A 19 6.05 -7.57 4.86
N ALA A 20 6.33 -7.56 6.17
CA ALA A 20 5.54 -8.31 7.14
C ALA A 20 4.07 -7.85 7.18
N ALA A 21 3.82 -6.54 7.19
CA ALA A 21 2.47 -5.98 7.12
C ALA A 21 1.74 -6.40 5.84
N LEU A 22 2.44 -6.40 4.70
CA LEU A 22 1.88 -6.86 3.43
C LEU A 22 1.53 -8.36 3.46
N SER A 23 2.34 -9.19 4.11
CA SER A 23 2.02 -10.61 4.32
C SER A 23 0.72 -10.79 5.10
N TYR A 24 0.54 -10.07 6.22
CA TYR A 24 -0.70 -10.13 7.00
C TYR A 24 -1.94 -9.72 6.18
N VAL A 25 -1.82 -8.67 5.36
CA VAL A 25 -2.91 -8.24 4.48
C VAL A 25 -3.19 -9.31 3.42
N THR A 26 -2.16 -9.93 2.85
CA THR A 26 -2.32 -10.98 1.84
C THR A 26 -2.99 -12.23 2.43
N GLU A 27 -2.62 -12.62 3.65
CA GLU A 27 -3.26 -13.71 4.37
C GLU A 27 -4.74 -13.43 4.65
N ALA A 28 -5.07 -12.21 5.09
CA ALA A 28 -6.46 -11.80 5.30
C ALA A 28 -7.30 -11.85 4.00
N PHE A 29 -6.69 -11.54 2.85
CA PHE A 29 -7.35 -11.68 1.55
C PHE A 29 -7.59 -13.15 1.19
N ALA A 30 -6.60 -14.02 1.42
CA ALA A 30 -6.75 -15.45 1.18
C ALA A 30 -7.85 -16.07 2.06
N GLU A 31 -7.94 -15.66 3.33
CA GLU A 31 -9.02 -16.08 4.23
C GLU A 31 -10.40 -15.58 3.76
N ALA A 32 -10.49 -14.31 3.36
CA ALA A 32 -11.72 -13.73 2.83
C ALA A 32 -12.22 -14.47 1.58
N GLU A 33 -11.32 -14.89 0.68
CA GLU A 33 -11.66 -15.70 -0.50
C GLU A 33 -12.20 -17.08 -0.10
N LEU A 34 -11.64 -17.73 0.93
CA LEU A 34 -12.14 -19.00 1.46
C LEU A 34 -13.56 -18.87 2.05
N ASP A 35 -13.86 -17.73 2.66
CA ASP A 35 -15.19 -17.39 3.17
C ASP A 35 -16.19 -16.99 2.05
N GLY A 36 -15.73 -16.94 0.80
CA GLY A 36 -16.54 -16.62 -0.38
C GLY A 36 -16.77 -15.13 -0.60
N LEU A 37 -15.94 -14.27 0.00
CA LEU A 37 -15.95 -12.84 -0.29
C LEU A 37 -15.34 -12.57 -1.67
N ASP A 38 -15.94 -11.63 -2.39
CA ASP A 38 -15.47 -11.19 -3.69
C ASP A 38 -14.17 -10.38 -3.55
N GLY A 39 -13.17 -10.71 -4.35
CA GLY A 39 -11.84 -10.08 -4.28
C GLY A 39 -11.88 -8.57 -4.55
N ASP A 40 -12.77 -8.13 -5.44
CA ASP A 40 -12.96 -6.70 -5.73
C ASP A 40 -13.55 -5.96 -4.52
N CYS A 41 -14.49 -6.58 -3.81
CA CYS A 41 -15.06 -6.04 -2.57
C CYS A 41 -13.98 -5.92 -1.47
N MET A 42 -13.14 -6.96 -1.32
CA MET A 42 -12.05 -6.96 -0.33
C MET A 42 -11.00 -5.89 -0.65
N ALA A 43 -10.64 -5.73 -1.93
CA ALA A 43 -9.70 -4.68 -2.36
C ALA A 43 -10.22 -3.27 -2.05
N GLN A 44 -11.50 -3.00 -2.31
CA GLN A 44 -12.13 -1.72 -1.99
C GLN A 44 -12.14 -1.46 -0.48
N ALA A 45 -12.50 -2.47 0.32
CA ALA A 45 -12.49 -2.37 1.78
C ALA A 45 -11.07 -2.10 2.32
N ALA A 46 -10.06 -2.78 1.80
CA ALA A 46 -8.67 -2.57 2.18
C ALA A 46 -8.17 -1.17 1.82
N LEU A 47 -8.53 -0.66 0.64
CA LEU A 47 -8.20 0.72 0.25
C LEU A 47 -8.84 1.74 1.19
N PHE A 48 -10.11 1.55 1.53
CA PHE A 48 -10.80 2.42 2.47
C PHE A 48 -10.14 2.41 3.85
N ALA A 49 -9.85 1.22 4.39
CA ALA A 49 -9.16 1.08 5.67
C ALA A 49 -7.77 1.74 5.65
N ALA A 50 -6.99 1.52 4.57
CA ALA A 50 -5.68 2.12 4.41
C ALA A 50 -5.75 3.64 4.35
N PHE A 51 -6.64 4.22 3.56
CA PHE A 51 -6.80 5.68 3.51
C PHE A 51 -7.31 6.27 4.83
N THR A 52 -8.18 5.57 5.54
CA THR A 52 -8.67 6.00 6.87
C THR A 52 -7.51 6.13 7.86
N GLU A 53 -6.63 5.12 7.92
CA GLU A 53 -5.45 5.14 8.79
C GLU A 53 -4.46 6.24 8.39
N LEU A 54 -4.22 6.39 7.08
CA LEU A 54 -3.33 7.44 6.58
C LEU A 54 -3.87 8.85 6.91
N VAL A 55 -5.18 9.08 6.75
CA VAL A 55 -5.80 10.37 7.07
C VAL A 55 -5.77 10.63 8.58
N ALA A 56 -6.01 9.60 9.40
CA ALA A 56 -5.91 9.73 10.85
C ALA A 56 -4.48 10.07 11.32
N THR A 57 -3.46 9.54 10.63
CA THR A 57 -2.05 9.75 10.98
C THR A 57 -1.47 11.06 10.43
N TYR A 58 -1.80 11.41 9.18
CA TYR A 58 -1.13 12.47 8.42
C TYR A 58 -2.04 13.66 8.05
N GLY A 59 -3.36 13.51 8.19
CA GLY A 59 -4.35 14.50 7.80
C GLY A 59 -4.83 14.39 6.34
N GLU A 60 -5.99 14.97 6.05
CA GLU A 60 -6.67 14.85 4.74
C GLU A 60 -5.83 15.40 3.58
N GLU A 61 -5.25 16.59 3.73
CA GLU A 61 -4.51 17.25 2.65
C GLU A 61 -3.26 16.47 2.23
N ALA A 62 -2.47 16.01 3.22
CA ALA A 62 -1.26 15.22 2.95
C ALA A 62 -1.58 13.91 2.24
N VAL A 63 -2.71 13.28 2.58
CA VAL A 63 -3.16 12.05 1.94
C VAL A 63 -3.74 12.32 0.54
N ALA A 64 -4.41 13.45 0.33
CA ALA A 64 -4.88 13.86 -0.99
C ALA A 64 -3.71 14.08 -1.96
N GLU A 65 -2.65 14.77 -1.52
CA GLU A 65 -1.41 14.94 -2.30
C GLU A 65 -0.74 13.59 -2.61
N TYR A 66 -0.66 12.68 -1.62
CA TYR A 66 -0.17 11.33 -1.85
C TYR A 66 -1.02 10.57 -2.88
N ALA A 67 -2.35 10.62 -2.75
CA ALA A 67 -3.28 9.94 -3.64
C ALA A 67 -3.22 10.47 -5.07
N ALA A 68 -2.93 11.76 -5.26
CA ALA A 68 -2.75 12.37 -6.58
C ALA A 68 -1.60 11.73 -7.38
N THR A 69 -0.63 11.10 -6.71
CA THR A 69 0.48 10.36 -7.37
C THR A 69 0.10 8.95 -7.81
N LEU A 70 -1.00 8.38 -7.30
CA LEU A 70 -1.39 6.99 -7.57
C LEU A 70 -1.73 6.71 -9.04
N PRO A 71 -2.47 7.57 -9.77
CA PRO A 71 -2.77 7.33 -11.17
C PRO A 71 -1.51 7.12 -12.02
N ASP A 72 -0.45 7.89 -11.76
CA ASP A 72 0.80 7.78 -12.49
C ASP A 72 1.57 6.50 -12.12
N LYS A 73 1.56 6.11 -10.85
CA LYS A 73 2.12 4.82 -10.40
C LYS A 73 1.38 3.62 -10.99
N ILE A 74 0.05 3.70 -11.12
CA ILE A 74 -0.75 2.64 -11.75
C ILE A 74 -0.39 2.52 -13.23
N ARG A 75 -0.33 3.66 -13.95
CA ARG A 75 0.01 3.68 -15.38
C ARG A 75 1.45 3.25 -15.66
N SER A 76 2.38 3.50 -14.73
CA SER A 76 3.77 3.05 -14.84
C SER A 76 3.93 1.55 -14.56
N GLY A 77 2.88 0.86 -14.12
CA GLY A 77 2.90 -0.56 -13.80
C GLY A 77 3.52 -0.87 -12.44
N ALA A 78 3.64 0.11 -11.53
CA ALA A 78 4.24 -0.07 -10.21
C ALA A 78 3.54 -1.14 -9.36
N PHE A 79 2.26 -1.40 -9.62
CA PHE A 79 1.45 -2.41 -8.94
C PHE A 79 1.28 -3.72 -9.75
N SER A 80 1.80 -3.78 -10.97
CA SER A 80 1.62 -4.92 -11.88
C SER A 80 2.65 -6.05 -11.65
N MET A 81 3.27 -6.13 -10.48
CA MET A 81 4.39 -7.05 -10.19
C MET A 81 4.08 -8.55 -10.24
N ALA A 82 2.87 -9.00 -10.59
CA ALA A 82 2.49 -10.41 -10.48
C ALA A 82 2.35 -11.20 -11.80
N MET A 83 2.34 -10.61 -13.00
CA MET A 83 2.11 -11.41 -14.23
C MET A 83 2.95 -11.00 -15.44
N THR A 84 4.28 -11.05 -15.30
CA THR A 84 5.18 -11.34 -16.44
C THR A 84 6.12 -12.49 -16.06
N LEU A 85 5.54 -13.65 -15.74
CA LEU A 85 6.14 -14.90 -16.19
C LEU A 85 5.49 -15.24 -17.53
N LYS A 86 6.12 -14.78 -18.62
CA LYS A 86 5.89 -15.34 -19.95
C LYS A 86 6.50 -16.74 -19.95
N HIS A 87 5.68 -17.75 -20.19
CA HIS A 87 6.11 -19.03 -20.75
C HIS A 87 5.62 -19.14 -22.18
#